data_AF-G3BMF5-F1
#
_entry.id   AF-G3BMF5-F1
#
_cell.length_a   1.000
_cell.length_b   1.000
_cell.length_c   1.000
_cell.angle_alpha   90.00
_cell.angle_beta   90.00
_cell.angle_gamma   90.00
#
_symmetry.space_group_name_H-M   'P 1'
#
loop_
_entity.id
_entity.type
_entity.pdbx_description
1 polymer ?
#
loop_
_entity_poly.entity_id
_entity_poly.type
_entity_poly.pdbx_seq_one_letter_code
_entity_poly.pdbx_strand_id
1 'polypeptide(L)'
;MGFKRGIIAEILTLLGLVAAIFVAIFWYADLSAFLIKQFKWNQTLSNVISFILIFILVIIVFRVLENILTRITALLLLNWVNNLGGALFGFMRGALIVSLLIFLINFIPLPLVVRTQFSESMLADILLDSLIVIYNSIREWLPEHFQFDFEILKERLFRNIN
;
A
#
# COMPACT_ATOMS: atom_id res chain seq x y z
N MET A 1 13.69 10.94 23.47
CA MET A 1 14.13 11.91 22.44
C MET A 1 13.28 11.84 21.15
N GLY A 2 11.95 11.67 21.24
CA GLY A 2 11.17 11.11 20.12
C GLY A 2 9.97 11.92 19.61
N PHE A 3 9.95 13.26 19.70
CA PHE A 3 8.79 14.07 19.31
C PHE A 3 9.12 15.26 18.39
N LYS A 4 10.09 15.08 17.49
CA LYS A 4 10.48 16.12 16.52
C LYS A 4 10.79 15.53 15.14
N ARG A 5 9.89 14.69 14.63
CA ARG A 5 9.85 14.42 13.18
C ARG A 5 9.02 15.52 12.55
N GLY A 6 9.61 16.24 11.62
CA GLY A 6 8.97 17.40 11.00
C GLY A 6 7.88 17.02 9.99
N ILE A 7 6.96 17.94 9.67
CA ILE A 7 5.94 17.79 8.62
C ILE A 7 6.54 17.29 7.31
N ILE A 8 7.67 17.87 6.90
CA ILE A 8 8.33 17.56 5.63
C ILE A 8 8.83 16.12 5.62
N ALA A 9 9.36 15.66 6.76
CA ALA A 9 9.80 14.29 6.92
C ALA A 9 8.64 13.29 6.79
N GLU A 10 7.49 13.67 7.36
CA GLU A 10 6.30 12.81 7.36
C GLU A 10 5.65 12.74 5.98
N ILE A 11 5.56 13.86 5.23
CA ILE A 11 5.09 13.88 3.84
C ILE A 11 6.01 13.02 2.96
N LEU A 12 7.33 13.16 3.09
CA LEU A 12 8.31 12.36 2.34
C LEU A 12 8.22 10.87 2.69
N THR A 13 7.96 10.55 3.96
CA THR A 13 7.75 9.16 4.39
C THR A 13 6.50 8.56 3.76
N LEU A 14 5.39 9.30 3.72
CA LEU A 14 4.13 8.86 3.11
C LEU A 14 4.27 8.71 1.60
N LEU A 15 4.84 9.71 0.93
CA LEU A 15 5.12 9.65 -0.51
C LEU A 15 6.06 8.48 -0.83
N GLY A 16 7.07 8.24 -0.01
CA GLY A 16 7.99 7.12 -0.18
C GLY A 16 7.31 5.76 -0.04
N LEU A 17 6.35 5.64 0.87
CA LEU A 17 5.53 4.43 1.02
C LEU A 17 4.66 4.19 -0.22
N VAL A 18 3.93 5.20 -0.67
CA VAL A 18 3.07 5.10 -1.87
C VAL A 18 3.92 4.81 -3.10
N ALA A 19 5.00 5.55 -3.31
CA ALA A 19 5.92 5.35 -4.42
C ALA A 19 6.56 3.96 -4.39
N ALA A 20 6.96 3.45 -3.23
CA ALA A 20 7.52 2.11 -3.09
C ALA A 20 6.53 1.03 -3.51
N ILE A 21 5.26 1.16 -3.14
CA ILE A 21 4.20 0.23 -3.57
C ILE A 21 4.03 0.29 -5.09
N PHE A 22 3.88 1.49 -5.65
CA PHE A 22 3.71 1.67 -7.10
C PHE A 22 4.89 1.08 -7.88
N VAL A 23 6.12 1.49 -7.56
CA VAL A 23 7.32 1.01 -8.26
C VAL A 23 7.48 -0.50 -8.10
N ALA A 24 7.21 -1.06 -6.92
CA ALA A 24 7.27 -2.50 -6.71
C ALA A 24 6.22 -3.24 -7.55
N ILE A 25 4.99 -2.76 -7.66
CA ILE A 25 3.94 -3.38 -8.51
C ILE A 25 4.33 -3.37 -9.98
N PHE A 26 4.94 -2.29 -10.48
CA PHE A 26 5.31 -2.21 -11.89
C PHE A 26 6.55 -3.04 -12.21
N TRP A 27 7.55 -3.11 -11.32
CA TRP A 27 8.88 -3.65 -11.64
C TRP A 27 9.19 -5.01 -11.01
N TYR A 28 8.33 -5.55 -10.13
CA TYR A 28 8.60 -6.87 -9.50
C TYR A 28 8.71 -7.99 -10.53
N ALA A 29 7.95 -7.91 -11.63
CA ALA A 29 7.91 -8.95 -12.65
C ALA A 29 9.26 -9.09 -13.36
N ASP A 30 9.88 -7.97 -13.76
CA ASP A 30 11.19 -7.95 -14.41
C ASP A 30 12.30 -8.49 -13.48
N LEU A 31 12.30 -8.03 -12.24
CA LEU A 31 13.25 -8.50 -11.24
C LEU A 31 13.03 -9.99 -10.92
N SER A 32 11.78 -10.45 -10.88
CA SER A 32 11.46 -11.86 -10.63
C SER A 32 11.99 -12.77 -11.74
N ALA A 33 11.89 -12.36 -13.00
CA ALA A 33 12.41 -13.11 -14.13
C ALA A 33 13.93 -13.25 -14.07
N PHE A 34 14.62 -12.20 -13.61
CA PHE A 34 16.06 -12.24 -13.36
C PHE A 34 16.42 -13.22 -12.23
N LEU A 35 15.72 -13.17 -11.09
CA LEU A 35 15.96 -14.08 -9.97
C LEU A 35 15.68 -15.55 -10.34
N ILE A 36 14.64 -15.82 -11.11
CA ILE A 36 14.30 -17.19 -11.58
C ILE A 36 15.41 -17.72 -12.48
N LYS A 37 15.91 -16.90 -13.42
CA LYS A 37 17.03 -17.32 -14.28
C LYS A 37 18.27 -17.68 -13.47
N GLN A 38 18.57 -16.90 -12.42
CA GLN A 38 19.84 -17.03 -11.71
C GLN A 38 19.82 -18.06 -10.58
N PHE A 39 18.72 -18.15 -9.84
CA PHE A 39 18.60 -19.01 -8.66
C PHE A 39 17.65 -20.20 -8.86
N LYS A 40 16.95 -20.27 -10.00
CA LYS A 40 15.97 -21.31 -10.34
C LYS A 40 14.89 -21.53 -9.27
N TRP A 41 14.53 -20.47 -8.57
CA TRP A 41 13.47 -20.49 -7.56
C TRP A 41 12.09 -20.60 -8.19
N ASN A 42 11.13 -21.05 -7.38
CA ASN A 42 9.71 -21.09 -7.75
C ASN A 42 9.20 -19.67 -8.05
N GLN A 43 8.38 -19.50 -9.09
CA GLN A 43 7.80 -18.24 -9.54
C GLN A 43 7.18 -17.43 -8.41
N THR A 44 6.37 -18.06 -7.55
CA THR A 44 5.70 -17.37 -6.44
C THR A 44 6.71 -16.78 -5.46
N LEU A 45 7.75 -17.54 -5.12
CA LEU A 45 8.79 -17.10 -4.20
C LEU A 45 9.61 -15.94 -4.79
N SER A 46 10.00 -16.04 -6.06
CA SER A 46 10.73 -15.00 -6.77
C SER A 46 9.93 -13.70 -6.91
N ASN A 47 8.63 -13.78 -7.17
CA ASN A 47 7.75 -12.61 -7.24
C ASN A 47 7.70 -11.88 -5.90
N VAL A 48 7.48 -12.61 -4.79
CA VAL A 48 7.42 -12.05 -3.44
C VAL A 48 8.75 -11.39 -3.06
N ILE A 49 9.87 -12.10 -3.27
CA ILE A 49 11.19 -11.57 -2.94
C ILE A 49 11.52 -10.32 -3.77
N SER A 50 11.18 -10.32 -5.06
CA SER A 50 11.41 -9.17 -5.95
C SER A 50 10.61 -7.94 -5.52
N PHE A 51 9.34 -8.13 -5.18
CA PHE A 51 8.50 -7.06 -4.65
C PHE A 51 9.10 -6.46 -3.38
N ILE A 52 9.50 -7.32 -2.42
CA ILE A 52 10.10 -6.88 -1.15
C ILE A 52 11.41 -6.13 -1.39
N LEU A 53 12.28 -6.64 -2.27
CA LEU A 53 13.55 -5.99 -2.61
C LEU A 53 13.35 -4.59 -3.18
N ILE A 54 12.46 -4.44 -4.16
CA ILE A 54 12.18 -3.13 -4.78
C ILE A 54 11.54 -2.19 -3.76
N PHE A 55 10.57 -2.68 -2.99
CA PHE A 55 9.91 -1.89 -1.96
C PHE A 55 10.92 -1.34 -0.93
N ILE A 56 11.81 -2.20 -0.42
CA ILE A 56 12.85 -1.79 0.53
C ILE A 56 13.81 -0.79 -0.12
N LEU A 57 14.24 -1.03 -1.36
CA LEU A 57 15.15 -0.15 -2.09
C LEU A 57 14.55 1.26 -2.21
N VAL A 58 13.30 1.37 -2.64
CA VAL A 58 12.62 2.67 -2.81
C VAL A 58 12.45 3.37 -1.45
N ILE A 59 12.06 2.65 -0.39
CA ILE A 59 11.99 3.23 0.96
C ILE A 59 13.35 3.78 1.41
N ILE A 60 14.45 3.08 1.14
CA ILE A 60 15.79 3.56 1.50
C ILE A 60 16.09 4.87 0.76
N VAL A 61 15.80 4.95 -0.55
CA VAL A 61 15.99 6.18 -1.33
C VAL A 61 15.20 7.34 -0.73
N PHE A 62 13.91 7.13 -0.44
CA PHE A 62 13.08 8.16 0.17
C PHE A 62 13.52 8.57 1.57
N ARG A 63 14.04 7.65 2.40
CA ARG A 63 14.63 7.99 3.70
C ARG A 63 15.87 8.87 3.57
N VAL A 64 16.70 8.62 2.56
CA VAL A 64 17.87 9.48 2.29
C VAL A 64 17.40 10.88 1.89
N LEU A 65 16.41 10.98 0.99
CA LEU A 65 15.80 12.25 0.58
C LEU A 65 15.17 12.99 1.77
N GLU A 66 14.40 12.29 2.60
CA GLU A 66 13.80 12.79 3.84
C GLU A 66 14.85 13.45 4.75
N ASN A 67 15.97 12.75 4.98
CA ASN A 67 17.04 13.22 5.86
C ASN A 67 17.74 14.46 5.30
N ILE A 68 17.96 14.51 3.97
CA ILE A 68 18.56 15.68 3.29
C ILE A 68 17.63 16.88 3.39
N LEU A 69 16.35 16.74 3.02
CA LEU A 69 15.36 17.83 3.07
C LEU A 69 15.17 18.34 4.50
N THR A 70 15.10 17.44 5.47
CA THR A 70 14.96 17.80 6.89
C THR A 70 16.16 18.64 7.36
N ARG A 71 17.39 18.29 6.96
CA ARG A 71 18.58 19.09 7.27
C ARG A 71 18.54 20.48 6.64
N ILE A 72 18.15 20.58 5.37
CA ILE A 72 18.04 21.88 4.68
C ILE A 72 17.03 22.78 5.40
N THR A 73 15.86 22.24 5.75
CA THR A 73 14.79 23.02 6.41
C THR A 73 15.16 23.44 7.83
N ALA A 74 15.99 22.66 8.52
CA ALA A 74 16.54 23.03 9.82
C ALA A 74 17.52 24.21 9.73
N LEU A 75 18.29 24.33 8.64
CA LEU A 75 19.21 25.45 8.40
C LEU A 75 18.46 26.77 8.11
N LEU A 76 17.25 26.69 7.56
CA LEU A 76 16.43 27.85 7.20
C LEU A 76 15.64 28.46 8.38
N LEU A 77 15.93 28.07 9.63
CA LEU A 77 15.25 28.56 10.86
C LEU A 77 13.70 28.35 10.90
N LEU A 78 13.11 27.67 9.92
CA LEU A 78 11.69 27.27 9.84
C LEU A 78 11.34 26.07 10.75
N ASN A 79 12.24 25.73 11.68
CA ASN A 79 12.17 24.54 12.52
C ASN A 79 10.93 24.52 13.45
N TRP A 80 10.40 25.69 13.81
CA TRP A 80 9.21 25.78 14.68
C TRP A 80 7.93 25.33 13.96
N VAL A 81 7.76 25.66 12.68
CA VAL A 81 6.62 25.22 11.84
C VAL A 81 6.72 23.72 11.54
N ASN A 82 7.92 23.24 11.23
CA ASN A 82 8.17 21.84 10.89
C ASN A 82 7.76 20.89 12.04
N ASN A 83 8.00 21.28 13.30
CA ASN A 83 7.74 20.42 14.46
C ASN A 83 6.25 20.30 14.85
N LEU A 84 5.39 21.26 14.53
CA LEU A 84 3.99 21.26 14.97
C LEU A 84 3.10 20.31 14.16
N GLY A 85 3.23 20.24 12.83
CA GLY A 85 2.37 19.37 12.03
C GLY A 85 2.85 17.91 11.91
N GLY A 86 4.08 17.60 12.33
CA GLY A 86 4.59 16.21 12.32
C GLY A 86 3.82 15.26 13.24
N ALA A 87 3.20 15.78 14.31
CA ALA A 87 2.37 14.98 15.21
C ALA A 87 1.07 14.48 14.55
N LEU A 88 0.43 15.31 13.72
CA LEU A 88 -0.83 14.96 13.05
C LEU A 88 -0.60 13.93 11.93
N PHE A 89 0.44 14.11 11.13
CA PHE A 89 0.77 13.18 10.06
C PHE A 89 1.34 11.85 10.59
N GLY A 90 2.01 11.85 11.75
CA GLY A 90 2.46 10.62 12.43
C GLY A 90 1.31 9.68 12.82
N PHE A 91 0.15 10.25 13.17
CA PHE A 91 -1.07 9.47 13.41
C PHE A 91 -1.59 8.80 12.13
N MET A 92 -1.64 9.54 11.01
CA MET A 92 -2.04 8.99 9.70
C MET A 92 -1.12 7.85 9.25
N ARG A 93 0.18 7.96 9.49
CA ARG A 93 1.15 6.90 9.21
C ARG A 93 0.88 5.63 10.03
N GLY A 94 0.50 5.78 11.30
CA GLY A 94 0.10 4.65 12.14
C GLY A 94 -1.07 3.88 11.52
N ALA A 95 -2.11 4.60 11.07
CA ALA A 95 -3.27 4.01 10.41
C ALA A 95 -2.90 3.27 9.11
N LEU A 96 -2.03 3.85 8.27
CA LEU A 96 -1.58 3.21 7.03
C LEU A 96 -0.74 1.96 7.26
N ILE A 97 0.18 1.98 8.24
CA ILE A 97 0.97 0.79 8.60
C ILE A 97 0.06 -0.32 9.13
N VAL A 98 -0.92 0.01 9.97
CA VAL A 98 -1.92 -0.95 10.45
C VAL A 98 -2.74 -1.52 9.29
N SER A 99 -3.18 -0.68 8.35
CA SER A 99 -3.88 -1.13 7.15
C SER A 99 -3.02 -2.08 6.29
N LEU A 100 -1.74 -1.78 6.13
CA LEU A 100 -0.81 -2.65 5.39
C LEU A 100 -0.59 -3.98 6.12
N LEU A 101 -0.49 -3.98 7.45
CA LEU A 101 -0.39 -5.19 8.25
C LEU A 101 -1.65 -6.05 8.12
N ILE A 102 -2.84 -5.46 8.18
CA ILE A 102 -4.12 -6.16 7.96
C ILE A 102 -4.19 -6.75 6.55
N PHE A 103 -3.74 -6.00 5.54
CA PHE A 103 -3.66 -6.49 4.16
C PHE A 103 -2.71 -7.69 4.02
N LEU A 104 -1.52 -7.62 4.62
CA LEU A 104 -0.56 -8.72 4.63
C LEU A 104 -1.10 -9.96 5.36
N ILE A 105 -1.81 -9.76 6.47
CA ILE A 105 -2.48 -10.84 7.21
C ILE A 105 -3.55 -11.53 6.37
N ASN A 106 -4.30 -10.79 5.54
CA ASN A 106 -5.28 -11.36 4.61
C ASN A 106 -4.65 -12.09 3.42
N PHE A 107 -3.40 -11.76 3.08
CA PHE A 107 -2.64 -12.43 2.02
C PHE A 107 -1.84 -13.66 2.51
N ILE A 108 -1.65 -13.79 3.83
CA ILE A 108 -1.22 -15.03 4.45
C ILE A 108 -2.47 -15.93 4.55
N PRO A 109 -2.45 -17.17 4.03
CA PRO A 109 -3.59 -18.07 4.14
C PRO A 109 -3.78 -18.47 5.61
N LEU A 110 -4.56 -17.66 6.34
CA LEU A 110 -5.00 -18.00 7.69
C LEU A 110 -6.15 -19.02 7.62
N PRO A 111 -6.26 -19.92 8.61
CA PRO A 111 -7.22 -21.02 8.61
C PRO A 111 -8.67 -20.54 8.46
N LEU A 112 -9.47 -21.33 7.76
CA LEU A 112 -10.85 -21.08 7.29
C LEU A 112 -11.89 -20.67 8.36
N VAL A 113 -11.52 -20.61 9.64
CA VAL A 113 -12.42 -20.32 10.77
C VAL A 113 -12.87 -18.85 10.81
N VAL A 114 -12.15 -17.93 10.16
CA VAL A 114 -12.52 -16.49 10.12
C VAL A 114 -13.49 -16.16 8.97
N ARG A 115 -13.64 -17.04 7.97
CA ARG A 115 -14.46 -16.75 6.77
C ARG A 115 -15.97 -16.79 7.01
N THR A 116 -16.46 -17.46 8.05
CA THR A 116 -17.90 -17.70 8.25
C THR A 116 -18.62 -16.63 9.06
N GLN A 117 -17.92 -15.64 9.65
CA GLN A 117 -18.53 -14.54 10.39
C GLN A 117 -18.75 -13.26 9.58
N PHE A 118 -18.12 -13.13 8.41
CA PHE A 118 -18.23 -11.92 7.58
C PHE A 118 -19.41 -11.94 6.59
N SER A 119 -20.00 -13.10 6.33
CA SER A 119 -21.06 -13.30 5.33
C SER A 119 -22.45 -12.78 5.75
N GLU A 120 -22.66 -12.47 7.03
CA GLU A 120 -23.94 -11.98 7.56
C GLU A 120 -23.95 -10.48 7.91
N SER A 121 -22.85 -9.76 7.62
CA SER A 121 -22.68 -8.40 8.15
C SER A 121 -23.10 -7.33 7.15
N MET A 122 -23.89 -6.34 7.59
CA MET A 122 -24.22 -5.09 6.85
C MET A 122 -22.99 -4.39 6.27
N LEU A 123 -21.80 -4.67 6.82
CA LEU A 123 -20.53 -4.18 6.31
C LEU A 123 -20.22 -4.69 4.90
N ALA A 124 -20.64 -5.90 4.54
CA ALA A 124 -20.44 -6.43 3.19
C ALA A 124 -21.19 -5.59 2.16
N ASP A 125 -22.45 -5.27 2.43
CA ASP A 125 -23.28 -4.45 1.54
C ASP A 125 -22.72 -3.01 1.42
N ILE A 126 -22.32 -2.40 2.53
CA ILE A 126 -21.71 -1.05 2.54
C ILE A 126 -20.39 -1.03 1.75
N LEU A 127 -19.58 -2.10 1.87
CA LEU A 127 -18.33 -2.21 1.15
C LEU A 127 -18.57 -2.41 -0.36
N LEU A 128 -19.58 -3.18 -0.75
CA LEU A 128 -19.93 -3.35 -2.16
C LEU A 128 -20.40 -2.05 -2.79
N ASP A 129 -21.28 -1.31 -2.12
CA ASP A 129 -21.77 -0.02 -2.61
C ASP A 129 -20.64 1.01 -2.75
N SER A 130 -19.76 1.09 -1.75
CA SER A 130 -18.61 1.98 -1.81
C SER A 130 -17.59 1.57 -2.87
N LEU A 131 -17.35 0.27 -3.08
CA LEU A 131 -16.49 -0.24 -4.15
C LEU A 131 -17.04 0.12 -5.54
N ILE A 132 -18.36 0.06 -5.74
CA ILE A 132 -19.00 0.43 -7.00
C ILE A 132 -18.80 1.93 -7.28
N VAL A 133 -19.02 2.79 -6.28
CA VAL A 133 -18.83 4.24 -6.41
C VAL A 133 -17.37 4.59 -6.72
N ILE A 134 -16.44 3.99 -5.98
CA ILE A 134 -15.00 4.21 -6.16
C ILE A 134 -14.57 3.74 -7.54
N TYR A 135 -14.98 2.54 -7.96
CA TYR A 135 -14.64 2.02 -9.28
C TYR A 135 -15.16 2.91 -10.40
N ASN A 136 -16.45 3.29 -10.37
CA ASN A 136 -17.03 4.13 -11.42
C ASN A 136 -16.32 5.49 -11.53
N SER A 137 -15.80 6.01 -10.41
CA SER A 137 -15.08 7.29 -10.38
C SER A 137 -13.68 7.21 -10.97
N ILE A 138 -13.05 6.03 -10.94
CA ILE A 138 -11.66 5.86 -11.39
C ILE A 138 -11.54 5.04 -12.68
N ARG A 139 -12.64 4.43 -13.15
CA ARG A 139 -12.66 3.57 -14.35
C ARG A 139 -12.12 4.29 -15.59
N GLU A 140 -12.48 5.55 -15.77
CA GLU A 140 -12.03 6.37 -16.91
C GLU A 140 -10.50 6.59 -16.91
N TRP A 141 -9.85 6.43 -15.76
CA TRP A 141 -8.42 6.61 -15.57
C TRP A 141 -7.69 5.25 -15.54
N LEU A 142 -8.45 4.15 -15.64
CA LEU A 142 -7.94 2.80 -15.46
C LEU A 142 -7.57 2.18 -16.83
N PRO A 143 -6.37 1.60 -16.97
CA PRO A 143 -5.99 0.86 -18.17
C PRO A 143 -7.00 -0.26 -18.48
N GLU A 144 -7.27 -0.52 -19.76
CA GLU A 144 -8.33 -1.46 -20.18
C GLU A 144 -8.22 -2.86 -19.55
N HIS A 145 -7.01 -3.37 -19.33
CA HIS A 145 -6.79 -4.69 -18.72
C HIS A 145 -7.09 -4.75 -17.20
N PHE A 146 -7.30 -3.60 -16.55
CA PHE A 146 -7.75 -3.49 -15.17
C PHE A 146 -9.23 -3.14 -15.05
N GLN A 147 -9.93 -2.91 -16.16
CA GLN A 147 -11.37 -2.67 -16.13
C GLN A 147 -12.09 -3.98 -15.84
N PHE A 148 -12.52 -4.15 -14.59
CA PHE A 148 -13.31 -5.31 -14.19
C PHE A 148 -14.72 -5.26 -14.79
N ASP A 149 -15.25 -6.43 -15.15
CA ASP A 149 -16.64 -6.59 -15.54
C ASP A 149 -17.52 -6.71 -14.29
N PHE A 150 -18.31 -5.66 -14.04
CA PHE A 150 -19.14 -5.55 -12.84
C PHE A 150 -20.32 -6.50 -12.84
N GLU A 151 -20.81 -6.91 -14.02
CA GLU A 151 -21.90 -7.88 -14.12
C GLU A 151 -21.42 -9.26 -13.64
N ILE A 152 -20.18 -9.63 -14.00
CA ILE A 152 -19.56 -10.89 -13.55
C ILE A 152 -19.26 -10.85 -12.04
N LEU A 153 -18.78 -9.73 -11.51
CA LEU A 153 -18.51 -9.58 -10.07
C LEU A 153 -19.80 -9.65 -9.25
N LYS A 154 -20.84 -8.94 -9.68
CA LYS A 154 -22.15 -8.97 -9.06
C LYS A 154 -22.73 -10.39 -9.09
N GLU A 155 -22.71 -11.05 -10.23
CA GLU A 155 -23.21 -12.40 -10.37
C GLU A 155 -22.47 -13.41 -9.48
N ARG A 156 -21.14 -13.34 -9.40
CA ARG A 156 -20.34 -14.26 -8.57
C ARG A 156 -20.53 -14.05 -7.06
N LEU A 157 -20.77 -12.81 -6.63
CA LEU A 157 -20.93 -12.47 -5.23
C LEU A 157 -22.36 -12.74 -4.75
N PHE A 158 -23.38 -12.35 -5.51
CA PHE A 158 -24.79 -12.57 -5.13
C PHE A 158 -25.25 -14.02 -5.34
N ARG A 159 -24.70 -14.77 -6.30
CA ARG A 159 -25.03 -16.19 -6.49
C ARG A 159 -24.49 -17.10 -5.38
N ASN A 160 -23.52 -16.63 -4.59
CA ASN A 160 -22.95 -17.39 -3.47
C ASN A 160 -23.58 -17.03 -2.12
N ILE A 161 -24.62 -16.18 -2.13
CA ILE A 161 -25.36 -15.70 -0.94
C ILE A 161 -26.79 -16.28 -0.91
N ASN A 162 -27.24 -16.98 -1.96
CA ASN A 162 -28.52 -17.73 -2.01
C ASN A 162 -28.31 -19.24 -2.02
#